data_AF-A0AAV6BW04-F1
#
_entry.id   AF-A0AAV6BW04-F1
#
_cell.length_a   1.000
_cell.length_b   1.000
_cell.length_c   1.000
_cell.angle_alpha   90.00
_cell.angle_beta   90.00
_cell.angle_gamma   90.00
#
_symmetry.space_group_name_H-M   'P 1'
#
loop_
_entity.id
_entity.type
_entity.pdbx_description
1 polymer ?
#
loop_
_entity_poly.entity_id
_entity_poly.type
_entity_poly.pdbx_seq_one_letter_code
_entity_poly.pdbx_strand_id
1 'polypeptide(L)'
;MTKVGHLITDPKAGAYCQMTLDSGTKLIVNHDKGGFKGGHLSIEVTRFMGFSSDRIFTCDLDSPAGQTILARLTQGAPPGTTAATPLGALVGYVTTARSLDELKAKCDDLLRTAG
;
A
#
# COMPACT_ATOMS: atom_id res chain seq x y z
N MET A 1 4.04 -16.26 7.41
CA MET A 1 2.86 -15.67 6.76
C MET A 1 2.63 -14.27 7.29
N THR A 2 2.66 -13.27 6.40
CA THR A 2 2.53 -11.86 6.78
C THR A 2 1.20 -11.65 7.49
N LYS A 3 1.27 -11.10 8.71
CA LYS A 3 0.09 -10.83 9.52
C LYS A 3 -0.51 -9.50 9.09
N VAL A 4 -1.71 -9.57 8.55
CA VAL A 4 -2.52 -8.38 8.26
C VAL A 4 -3.26 -7.99 9.53
N GLY A 5 -3.06 -6.77 9.99
CA GLY A 5 -3.84 -6.19 11.08
C GLY A 5 -5.20 -5.70 10.59
N HIS A 6 -5.83 -4.82 11.37
CA HIS A 6 -7.12 -4.27 11.00
C HIS A 6 -6.98 -3.26 9.86
N LEU A 7 -7.88 -3.38 8.87
CA LEU A 7 -8.12 -2.33 7.90
C LEU A 7 -8.96 -1.25 8.59
N ILE A 8 -8.40 -0.06 8.75
CA ILE A 8 -9.08 1.07 9.38
C ILE A 8 -9.43 2.05 8.29
N THR A 9 -10.72 2.35 8.16
CA THR A 9 -11.24 3.29 7.16
C THR A 9 -11.82 4.50 7.87
N ASP A 10 -11.25 5.67 7.62
CA ASP A 10 -11.78 6.96 8.03
C ASP A 10 -12.33 7.71 6.79
N PRO A 11 -13.62 8.07 6.78
CA PRO A 11 -14.22 8.76 5.64
C PRO A 11 -13.56 10.09 5.28
N LYS A 12 -12.95 10.78 6.25
CA LYS A 12 -12.33 12.11 6.13
C LYS A 12 -10.81 12.05 5.94
N ALA A 13 -10.13 11.11 6.59
CA ALA A 13 -8.66 10.99 6.57
C ALA A 13 -8.13 9.92 5.61
N GLY A 14 -9.00 9.10 5.03
CA GLY A 14 -8.61 7.97 4.18
C GLY A 14 -8.57 6.65 4.93
N ALA A 15 -7.82 5.68 4.44
CA ALA A 15 -7.80 4.34 5.00
C ALA A 15 -6.37 3.83 5.15
N TYR A 16 -6.10 3.08 6.22
CA TYR A 16 -4.80 2.47 6.44
C TYR A 16 -4.92 1.04 6.95
N CYS A 17 -3.84 0.28 6.78
CA CYS A 17 -3.68 -1.08 7.27
C CYS A 17 -2.33 -1.21 7.96
N GLN A 18 -2.34 -1.66 9.22
CA GLN A 18 -1.10 -2.07 9.89
C GLN A 18 -0.83 -3.53 9.56
N MET A 19 0.42 -3.85 9.21
CA MET A 19 0.83 -5.22 8.89
C MET A 19 2.16 -5.55 9.57
N THR A 20 2.40 -6.84 9.76
CA THR A 20 3.68 -7.36 10.24
C THR A 20 4.14 -8.45 9.28
N LEU A 21 5.29 -8.22 8.63
CA LEU A 21 5.93 -9.21 7.76
C LEU A 21 6.40 -10.43 8.57
N ASP A 22 6.75 -11.51 7.88
CA ASP A 22 7.31 -12.74 8.51
C ASP A 22 8.58 -12.47 9.29
N SER A 23 9.37 -11.52 8.81
CA SER A 23 10.56 -11.00 9.51
C SER A 23 10.27 -10.30 10.84
N GLY A 24 9.00 -10.05 11.20
CA GLY A 24 8.60 -9.23 12.34
C GLY A 24 8.59 -7.72 12.06
N THR A 25 8.96 -7.31 10.84
CA THR A 25 8.93 -5.90 10.41
C THR A 25 7.50 -5.40 10.40
N LYS A 26 7.24 -4.31 11.13
CA LYS A 26 5.94 -3.62 11.13
C LYS A 26 5.90 -2.57 10.04
N LEU A 27 4.77 -2.50 9.35
CA LEU A 27 4.53 -1.52 8.30
C LEU A 27 3.11 -1.01 8.34
N ILE A 28 2.92 0.17 7.76
CA ILE A 28 1.65 0.84 7.57
C ILE A 28 1.47 1.02 6.07
N VAL A 29 0.40 0.45 5.52
CA VAL A 29 -0.07 0.73 4.17
C VAL A 29 -1.15 1.79 4.29
N ASN A 30 -1.01 2.90 3.61
CA ASN A 30 -1.95 4.03 3.72
C ASN A 30 -2.51 4.39 2.34
N HIS A 31 -3.76 4.82 2.35
CA HIS A 31 -4.47 5.48 1.27
C HIS A 31 -5.10 6.76 1.83
N ASP A 32 -4.42 7.88 1.69
CA ASP A 32 -4.96 9.18 2.08
C ASP A 32 -5.94 9.66 1.00
N LYS A 33 -7.12 10.15 1.39
CA LYS A 33 -8.14 10.74 0.50
C LYS A 33 -7.88 12.22 0.17
N GLY A 34 -6.63 12.69 0.27
CA GLY A 34 -6.25 14.05 -0.08
C GLY A 34 -6.62 14.40 -1.54
N GLY A 35 -7.69 15.19 -1.70
CA GLY A 35 -8.06 15.80 -2.98
C GLY A 35 -9.07 15.01 -3.85
N PHE A 36 -9.68 15.72 -4.80
CA PHE A 36 -10.95 15.35 -5.47
C PHE A 36 -10.86 14.20 -6.50
N LYS A 37 -9.78 13.41 -6.59
CA LYS A 37 -9.59 12.48 -7.73
C LYS A 37 -8.89 11.13 -7.49
N GLY A 38 -8.43 10.77 -6.29
CA GLY A 38 -7.77 9.47 -6.16
C GLY A 38 -6.95 9.31 -4.89
N GLY A 39 -6.35 10.40 -4.40
CA GLY A 39 -5.58 10.39 -3.17
C GLY A 39 -4.19 9.77 -3.34
N HIS A 40 -3.50 9.52 -2.22
CA HIS A 40 -2.12 9.03 -2.23
C HIS A 40 -2.01 7.65 -1.59
N LEU A 41 -1.31 6.73 -2.26
CA LEU A 41 -0.88 5.47 -1.66
C LEU A 41 0.52 5.62 -1.09
N SER A 42 0.75 5.05 0.10
CA SER A 42 2.09 4.95 0.66
C SER A 42 2.29 3.68 1.48
N ILE A 43 3.53 3.21 1.53
CA ILE A 43 3.96 2.17 2.47
C ILE A 43 5.06 2.75 3.34
N GLU A 44 4.86 2.66 4.65
CA GLU A 44 5.80 3.14 5.64
C GLU A 44 6.23 1.99 6.55
N VAL A 45 7.54 1.86 6.77
CA VAL A 45 8.12 0.87 7.67
C VAL A 45 8.30 1.53 9.02
N THR A 46 7.67 0.98 10.05
CA THR A 46 7.79 1.51 11.40
C THR A 46 9.14 1.11 12.00
N ARG A 47 9.99 2.10 12.29
CA ARG A 47 11.24 1.93 13.04
C ARG A 47 11.03 2.27 14.52
N PHE A 48 11.92 1.70 15.35
CA PHE A 48 12.10 2.06 16.76
C PHE A 48 10.79 2.14 17.58
N MET A 49 10.17 0.99 17.91
CA MET A 49 8.94 0.92 18.73
C MET A 49 7.74 1.81 18.30
N GLY A 50 7.73 2.40 17.10
CA GLY A 50 6.65 3.31 16.66
C GLY A 50 7.01 4.79 16.63
N PHE A 51 8.25 5.16 16.97
CA PHE A 51 8.67 6.57 17.05
C PHE A 51 9.14 7.17 15.72
N SER A 52 9.43 6.34 14.71
CA SER A 52 9.76 6.82 13.37
C SER A 52 9.23 5.87 12.31
N SER A 53 8.96 6.40 11.11
CA SER A 53 8.59 5.61 9.95
C SER A 53 9.43 6.03 8.75
N ASP A 54 9.84 5.03 7.95
CA ASP A 54 10.49 5.27 6.67
C ASP A 54 9.53 4.93 5.57
N ARG A 55 9.20 5.94 4.75
CA ARG A 55 8.41 5.74 3.56
C ARG A 55 9.24 5.04 2.51
N ILE A 56 8.83 3.83 2.13
CA ILE A 56 9.51 3.01 1.11
C ILE A 56 8.75 2.99 -0.21
N PHE A 57 7.49 3.44 -0.21
CA PHE A 57 6.68 3.57 -1.41
C PHE A 57 5.75 4.77 -1.27
N THR A 58 5.59 5.52 -2.36
CA THR A 58 4.58 6.57 -2.47
C THR A 58 4.11 6.67 -3.91
N CYS A 59 2.83 6.93 -4.09
CA CYS A 59 2.22 7.03 -5.40
C CYS A 59 1.01 7.97 -5.33
N ASP A 60 1.03 9.00 -6.17
CA ASP A 60 -0.11 9.88 -6.39
C ASP A 60 -1.05 9.25 -7.43
N LEU A 61 -2.25 8.86 -7.01
CA LEU A 61 -3.23 8.19 -7.86
C LEU A 61 -3.83 9.12 -8.92
N ASP A 62 -3.64 10.44 -8.80
CA ASP A 62 -4.07 11.41 -9.79
C ASP A 62 -3.07 11.57 -10.94
N SER A 63 -1.85 11.06 -10.77
CA SER A 63 -0.81 11.09 -11.79
C SER A 63 -0.99 9.96 -12.82
N PRO A 64 -0.52 10.13 -14.08
CA PRO A 64 -0.55 9.05 -15.08
C PRO A 64 0.15 7.76 -14.60
N ALA A 65 1.30 7.91 -13.94
CA ALA A 65 2.02 6.79 -13.36
C ALA A 65 1.19 6.10 -12.28
N GLY A 66 0.53 6.87 -11.41
CA GLY A 66 -0.32 6.32 -10.37
C GLY A 66 -1.58 5.62 -10.87
N GLN A 67 -2.17 6.10 -11.97
CA GLN A 67 -3.26 5.39 -12.64
C GLN A 67 -2.81 4.05 -13.22
N THR A 68 -1.62 4.00 -13.83
CA THR A 68 -1.01 2.74 -14.30
C THR A 68 -0.78 1.77 -13.14
N ILE A 69 -0.21 2.25 -12.03
CA ILE A 69 0.00 1.44 -10.82
C ILE A 69 -1.33 0.91 -10.28
N LEU A 70 -2.34 1.76 -10.17
CA LEU A 70 -3.65 1.37 -9.65
C LEU A 70 -4.33 0.34 -10.54
N ALA A 71 -4.27 0.51 -11.87
CA ALA A 71 -4.81 -0.44 -12.83
C ALA A 71 -4.12 -1.81 -12.69
N ARG A 72 -2.80 -1.84 -12.46
CA ARG A 72 -2.05 -3.07 -12.23
C ARG A 72 -2.37 -3.72 -10.89
N LEU A 73 -2.49 -2.94 -9.82
CA LEU A 73 -2.83 -3.44 -8.49
C LEU A 73 -4.24 -4.04 -8.44
N THR A 74 -5.20 -3.43 -9.15
CA THR A 74 -6.60 -3.87 -9.18
C THR A 74 -6.90 -4.86 -10.31
N GLN A 75 -5.90 -5.25 -11.10
CA GLN A 75 -6.07 -6.14 -12.24
C GLN A 75 -6.65 -7.50 -11.81
N GLY A 76 -7.81 -7.86 -12.36
CA GLY A 76 -8.50 -9.11 -12.04
C GLY A 76 -9.25 -9.11 -10.69
N ALA A 77 -9.29 -7.99 -9.97
CA ALA A 77 -10.07 -7.87 -8.74
C ALA A 77 -11.58 -7.87 -9.06
N PRO A 78 -12.40 -8.70 -8.38
CA PRO A 78 -13.84 -8.69 -8.59
C PRO A 78 -14.44 -7.34 -8.15
N PRO A 79 -15.37 -6.75 -8.93
CA PRO A 79 -16.04 -5.52 -8.55
C PRO A 79 -16.73 -5.62 -7.18
N GLY A 80 -16.71 -4.52 -6.41
CA GLY A 80 -17.33 -4.46 -5.09
C GLY A 80 -16.57 -5.17 -3.96
N THR A 81 -15.38 -5.70 -4.23
CA THR A 81 -14.52 -6.33 -3.21
C THR A 81 -13.46 -5.36 -2.68
N THR A 82 -12.91 -5.66 -1.50
CA THR A 82 -11.76 -4.92 -0.93
C THR A 82 -10.57 -4.91 -1.88
N ALA A 83 -10.33 -6.00 -2.63
CA ALA A 83 -9.25 -6.09 -3.61
C ALA A 83 -9.41 -5.13 -4.80
N ALA A 84 -10.63 -4.63 -5.06
CA ALA A 84 -10.88 -3.61 -6.07
C ALA A 84 -10.68 -2.18 -5.55
N THR A 85 -10.39 -1.99 -4.26
CA THR A 85 -10.08 -0.69 -3.67
C THR A 85 -8.57 -0.41 -3.73
N PRO A 86 -8.12 0.86 -3.86
CA PRO A 86 -6.69 1.17 -3.89
C PRO A 86 -5.91 0.61 -2.69
N LEU A 87 -6.44 0.81 -1.48
CA LEU A 87 -5.82 0.29 -0.27
C LEU A 87 -5.81 -1.24 -0.25
N GLY A 88 -6.94 -1.89 -0.51
CA GLY A 88 -7.03 -3.34 -0.43
C GLY A 88 -6.19 -4.05 -1.48
N ALA A 89 -6.10 -3.48 -2.68
CA ALA A 89 -5.22 -3.95 -3.74
C ALA A 89 -3.74 -3.85 -3.33
N LEU A 90 -3.33 -2.71 -2.76
CA LEU A 90 -1.97 -2.53 -2.28
C LEU A 90 -1.64 -3.46 -1.11
N VAL A 91 -2.56 -3.62 -0.15
CA VAL A 91 -2.41 -4.59 0.96
C VAL A 91 -2.24 -6.00 0.41
N GLY A 92 -3.09 -6.42 -0.54
CA GLY A 92 -2.98 -7.73 -1.20
C GLY A 92 -1.66 -7.91 -1.95
N TYR A 93 -1.10 -6.85 -2.53
CA TYR A 93 0.22 -6.89 -3.15
C TYR A 93 1.33 -7.06 -2.10
N VAL A 94 1.25 -6.34 -0.98
CA VAL A 94 2.24 -6.38 0.12
C VAL A 94 2.23 -7.71 0.88
N THR A 95 1.07 -8.34 1.09
CA THR A 95 0.96 -9.61 1.85
C THR A 95 1.74 -10.77 1.24
N THR A 96 2.03 -10.69 -0.06
CA THR A 96 2.83 -11.70 -0.75
C THR A 96 4.33 -11.61 -0.45
N ALA A 97 4.80 -10.48 0.10
CA ALA A 97 6.20 -10.31 0.51
C ALA A 97 6.46 -10.93 1.89
N ARG A 98 7.62 -11.57 2.05
CA ARG A 98 8.06 -12.23 3.30
C ARG A 98 9.08 -11.41 4.08
N SER A 99 9.87 -10.58 3.39
CA SER A 99 10.90 -9.73 3.98
C SER A 99 10.78 -8.28 3.53
N LEU A 100 11.48 -7.38 4.25
CA LEU A 100 11.54 -5.97 3.87
C LEU A 100 12.25 -5.77 2.52
N ASP A 101 13.30 -6.54 2.25
CA ASP A 101 14.05 -6.42 0.98
C ASP A 101 13.21 -6.89 -0.20
N GLU A 102 12.44 -7.98 -0.03
CA GLU A 102 11.48 -8.42 -1.03
C GLU A 102 10.40 -7.36 -1.27
N LEU A 103 9.88 -6.76 -0.19
CA LEU A 103 8.89 -5.70 -0.30
C LEU A 103 9.43 -4.47 -1.04
N LYS A 104 10.66 -4.03 -0.74
CA LYS A 104 11.32 -2.92 -1.45
C LYS A 104 11.49 -3.24 -2.93
N ALA A 105 12.01 -4.42 -3.26
CA ALA A 105 12.19 -4.86 -4.65
C ALA A 105 10.86 -4.88 -5.43
N LYS A 106 9.77 -5.30 -4.79
CA LYS A 106 8.42 -5.25 -5.37
C LYS A 106 7.95 -3.81 -5.59
N CYS A 107 8.16 -2.92 -4.63
CA CYS A 107 7.82 -1.50 -4.77
C CYS A 107 8.60 -0.84 -5.91
N ASP A 108 9.89 -1.13 -6.02
CA ASP A 108 10.75 -0.63 -7.11
C ASP A 108 10.30 -1.16 -8.48
N ASP A 109 9.91 -2.43 -8.56
CA ASP A 109 9.34 -3.01 -9.79
C ASP A 109 8.03 -2.34 -10.18
N LEU A 110 7.14 -2.12 -9.20
CA LEU A 110 5.85 -1.45 -9.42
C LEU A 110 6.05 -0.02 -9.95
N LEU A 111 7.00 0.73 -9.38
CA LEU A 111 7.35 2.07 -9.85
C LEU A 111 7.99 2.05 -11.25
N ARG A 112 8.85 1.07 -11.54
CA ARG A 112 9.46 0.91 -12.87
C ARG A 112 8.42 0.63 -13.96
N THR A 113 7.37 -0.11 -13.64
CA THR A 113 6.30 -0.42 -14.61
C THR A 113 5.37 0.76 -14.92
N ALA A 114 5.53 1.88 -14.20
CA ALA A 114 4.70 3.07 -14.32
C ALA A 114 5.39 4.23 -15.08
N GLY A 115 6.69 4.12 -15.34
CA GLY A 115 7.50 5.05 -16.13
C GLY A 115 7.86 4.49 -17.49
#